data_AF-A0A2P1QXS3-F1
#
_entry.id   AF-A0A2P1QXS3-F1
#
_cell.length_a   1.000
_cell.length_b   1.000
_cell.length_c   1.000
_cell.angle_alpha   90.00
_cell.angle_beta   90.00
_cell.angle_gamma   90.00
#
_symmetry.space_group_name_H-M   'P 1'
#
loop_
_entity.id
_entity.type
_entity.pdbx_description
1 polymer ?
#
loop_
_entity_poly.entity_id
_entity_poly.type
_entity_poly.pdbx_seq_one_letter_code
_entity_poly.pdbx_strand_id
1 'polypeptide(L)'
;MKWLLKIPGWKKLQFFLVKLQELSLLRKLYLVYSVIGISFLILHESHLPIFFILFLVVGAYSVTAVFFFVISFAFGKLLRHESVRKYKIGPDSATTYDTVRVLLNPIAEGIVFIFCILSLFFTDFYSNRSGVIFIAIYCVVGFILRFLESTVFYRISLLGLMVLTAGLLSFKALQQAEILTSYMLFKPTWEQKELTNWNYDSKSGILKNSDIRIQLSLPEDFYFHNPKNLTLKDQTGTGQIAGIISSSETDPNRYPSIRIFYFPEPSLEIDKIKPEFVKFLDLSVNQGDMIEVHELGEENFEKKMDGVFWTYYDNLRPRYAKTGFFIVSGNQLPDSFLFHISESLVKGRVHEEPVEKILRGFKRE
;
A
#
# COMPACT_ATOMS: atom_id res chain seq x y z
N MET A 1 -47.00 4.34 0.31
CA MET A 1 -46.93 4.50 -1.16
C MET A 1 -47.63 5.76 -1.71
N LYS A 2 -48.87 6.11 -1.33
CA LYS A 2 -49.60 7.27 -1.92
C LYS A 2 -49.01 8.67 -1.65
N TRP A 3 -48.17 8.82 -0.62
CA TRP A 3 -47.55 10.11 -0.27
C TRP A 3 -46.33 10.48 -1.13
N LEU A 4 -45.59 9.49 -1.63
CA LEU A 4 -44.40 9.73 -2.47
C LEU A 4 -44.76 10.32 -3.85
N LEU A 5 -45.96 10.01 -4.37
CA LEU A 5 -46.50 10.56 -5.61
C LEU A 5 -46.78 12.06 -5.57
N LYS A 6 -46.78 12.69 -4.38
CA LYS A 6 -46.98 14.13 -4.22
C LYS A 6 -45.68 14.95 -4.33
N ILE A 7 -44.52 14.30 -4.39
CA ILE A 7 -43.23 14.99 -4.53
C ILE A 7 -43.09 15.47 -5.99
N PRO A 8 -42.91 16.77 -6.25
CA PRO A 8 -42.69 17.26 -7.61
C PRO A 8 -41.42 16.63 -8.19
N GLY A 9 -41.53 16.02 -9.37
CA GLY A 9 -40.45 15.26 -9.99
C GLY A 9 -40.41 13.77 -9.67
N TRP A 10 -41.29 13.25 -8.80
CA TRP A 10 -41.34 11.81 -8.46
C TRP A 10 -41.55 10.90 -9.67
N LYS A 11 -42.41 11.30 -10.63
CA LYS A 11 -42.61 10.55 -11.88
C LYS A 11 -41.33 10.50 -12.75
N LYS A 12 -40.55 11.59 -12.78
CA LYS A 12 -39.25 11.63 -13.49
C LYS A 12 -38.22 10.76 -12.78
N LEU A 13 -38.18 10.81 -11.45
CA LEU A 13 -37.30 9.97 -10.62
C LEU A 13 -37.65 8.48 -10.78
N GLN A 14 -38.94 8.13 -10.77
CA GLN A 14 -39.40 6.75 -10.94
C GLN A 14 -39.04 6.23 -12.34
N PHE A 15 -39.25 7.04 -13.39
CA PHE A 15 -38.83 6.69 -14.75
C PHE A 15 -37.31 6.49 -14.83
N PHE A 16 -36.53 7.36 -14.18
CA PHE A 16 -35.08 7.24 -14.12
C PHE A 16 -34.62 5.98 -13.35
N LEU A 17 -35.27 5.64 -12.23
CA LEU A 17 -35.00 4.43 -11.45
C LEU A 17 -35.33 3.15 -12.24
N VAL A 18 -36.43 3.14 -12.99
CA VAL A 18 -36.76 2.02 -13.89
C VAL A 18 -35.69 1.87 -14.98
N LYS A 19 -35.28 2.98 -15.59
CA LYS A 19 -34.22 2.99 -16.61
C LYS A 19 -32.86 2.53 -16.05
N LEU A 20 -32.56 2.86 -14.79
CA LEU A 20 -31.39 2.36 -14.05
C LEU A 20 -31.49 0.85 -13.79
N GLN A 21 -32.68 0.34 -13.46
CA GLN A 21 -32.92 -1.08 -13.24
C GLN A 21 -32.76 -1.92 -14.52
N GLU A 22 -33.05 -1.36 -15.68
CA GLU A 22 -32.88 -2.00 -17.00
C GLU A 22 -31.42 -2.12 -17.46
N LEU A 23 -30.49 -1.40 -16.80
CA LEU A 23 -29.07 -1.49 -17.14
C LEU A 23 -28.49 -2.87 -16.80
N SER A 24 -27.56 -3.34 -17.64
CA SER A 24 -26.75 -4.52 -17.35
C SER A 24 -25.93 -4.32 -16.06
N LEU A 25 -25.60 -5.42 -15.38
CA LEU A 25 -24.79 -5.38 -14.15
C LEU A 25 -23.49 -4.59 -14.35
N LEU A 26 -22.80 -4.84 -15.47
CA LEU A 26 -21.61 -4.11 -15.88
C LEU A 26 -21.84 -2.59 -15.91
N ARG A 27 -22.91 -2.11 -16.56
CA ARG A 27 -23.24 -0.69 -16.65
C ARG A 27 -23.61 -0.09 -15.29
N LYS A 28 -24.28 -0.85 -14.42
CA LYS A 28 -24.58 -0.43 -13.04
C LYS A 28 -23.30 -0.25 -12.22
N LEU A 29 -22.36 -1.19 -12.31
CA LEU A 29 -21.07 -1.12 -11.62
C LEU A 29 -20.27 0.12 -12.07
N TYR A 30 -20.18 0.36 -13.39
CA TYR A 30 -19.56 1.57 -13.92
C TYR A 30 -20.23 2.84 -13.41
N LEU A 31 -21.56 2.90 -13.41
CA LEU A 31 -22.28 4.11 -12.97
C LEU A 31 -22.02 4.41 -11.49
N VAL A 32 -22.02 3.39 -10.63
CA VAL A 32 -21.69 3.56 -9.21
C VAL A 32 -20.24 4.01 -9.04
N TYR A 33 -19.29 3.40 -9.76
CA TYR A 33 -17.88 3.78 -9.70
C TYR A 33 -17.64 5.21 -10.23
N SER A 34 -18.30 5.61 -11.31
CA SER A 34 -18.20 6.97 -11.85
C SER A 34 -18.70 8.03 -10.88
N VAL A 35 -19.68 7.71 -10.04
CA VAL A 35 -20.20 8.66 -9.05
C VAL A 35 -19.33 8.66 -7.80
N ILE A 36 -19.01 7.50 -7.24
CA ILE A 36 -18.31 7.39 -5.96
C ILE A 36 -16.80 7.45 -6.13
N GLY A 37 -16.24 6.62 -7.00
CA GLY A 37 -14.81 6.47 -7.21
C GLY A 37 -14.15 7.71 -7.80
N ILE A 38 -14.76 8.33 -8.81
CA ILE A 38 -14.23 9.57 -9.42
C ILE A 38 -14.29 10.73 -8.42
N SER A 39 -15.41 10.89 -7.70
CA SER A 39 -15.52 11.93 -6.68
C SER A 39 -14.48 11.75 -5.57
N PHE A 40 -14.25 10.52 -5.13
CA PHE A 40 -13.19 10.20 -4.17
C PHE A 40 -11.80 10.53 -4.71
N LEU A 41 -11.45 10.07 -5.92
CA LEU A 41 -10.16 10.32 -6.55
C LEU A 41 -9.87 11.82 -6.71
N ILE A 42 -10.85 12.61 -7.15
CA ILE A 42 -10.68 14.06 -7.30
C ILE A 42 -10.45 14.74 -5.95
N LEU A 43 -11.17 14.31 -4.90
CA LEU A 43 -11.01 14.89 -3.56
C LEU A 43 -9.69 14.49 -2.91
N HIS A 44 -9.33 13.20 -2.99
CA HIS A 44 -8.12 12.63 -2.42
C HIS A 44 -6.86 13.21 -3.09
N GLU A 45 -6.86 13.28 -4.42
CA GLU A 45 -5.73 13.76 -5.23
C GLU A 45 -5.82 15.25 -5.55
N SER A 46 -6.64 16.03 -4.83
CA SER A 46 -6.86 17.45 -5.10
C SER A 46 -5.60 18.32 -5.00
N HIS A 47 -4.54 17.79 -4.38
CA HIS A 47 -3.23 18.40 -4.28
C HIS A 47 -2.40 18.30 -5.59
N LEU A 48 -2.79 17.44 -6.55
CA LEU A 48 -2.11 17.25 -7.83
C LEU A 48 -2.66 18.17 -8.95
N PRO A 49 -1.86 18.46 -10.00
CA PRO A 49 -2.33 19.16 -11.18
C PRO A 49 -3.47 18.41 -11.88
N ILE A 50 -4.47 19.14 -12.39
CA ILE A 50 -5.72 18.54 -12.90
C ILE A 50 -5.52 17.56 -14.07
N PHE A 51 -4.52 17.79 -14.92
CA PHE A 51 -4.17 16.86 -16.01
C PHE A 51 -3.67 15.51 -15.49
N PHE A 52 -2.96 15.51 -14.36
CA PHE A 52 -2.48 14.31 -13.71
C PHE A 52 -3.64 13.53 -13.07
N ILE A 53 -4.56 14.23 -12.40
CA ILE A 53 -5.79 13.65 -11.86
C ILE A 53 -6.61 12.99 -12.98
N LEU A 54 -6.76 13.64 -14.14
CA LEU A 54 -7.47 13.06 -15.29
C LEU A 54 -6.80 11.77 -15.80
N PHE A 55 -5.46 11.75 -15.87
CA PHE A 55 -4.73 10.55 -16.26
C PHE A 55 -4.92 9.40 -15.26
N LEU A 56 -4.85 9.69 -13.96
CA LEU A 56 -5.13 8.73 -12.88
C LEU A 56 -6.56 8.19 -12.96
N VAL A 57 -7.55 9.05 -13.22
CA VAL A 57 -8.95 8.63 -13.39
C VAL A 57 -9.10 7.69 -14.59
N VAL A 58 -8.48 7.99 -15.73
CA VAL A 58 -8.51 7.12 -16.92
C VAL A 58 -7.83 5.77 -16.66
N GLY A 59 -6.67 5.78 -16.00
CA GLY A 59 -5.98 4.56 -15.59
C GLY A 59 -6.83 3.72 -14.64
N ALA A 60 -7.38 4.33 -13.60
CA ALA A 60 -8.26 3.67 -12.65
C ALA A 60 -9.53 3.13 -13.32
N TYR A 61 -10.10 3.86 -14.28
CA TYR A 61 -11.26 3.39 -15.05
C TYR A 61 -10.91 2.16 -15.90
N SER A 62 -9.72 2.15 -16.51
CA SER A 62 -9.25 1.04 -17.35
C SER A 62 -9.00 -0.23 -16.54
N VAL A 63 -8.39 -0.11 -15.37
CA VAL A 63 -8.18 -1.23 -14.45
C VAL A 63 -9.52 -1.74 -13.89
N THR A 64 -10.36 -0.81 -13.45
CA THR A 64 -11.69 -1.15 -12.91
C THR A 64 -12.58 -1.79 -13.97
N ALA A 65 -12.43 -1.39 -15.24
CA ALA A 65 -13.15 -1.98 -16.37
C ALA A 65 -12.89 -3.48 -16.52
N VAL A 66 -11.63 -3.89 -16.41
CA VAL A 66 -11.24 -5.31 -16.43
C VAL A 66 -11.87 -6.05 -15.25
N PHE A 67 -11.78 -5.50 -14.04
CA PHE A 67 -12.40 -6.12 -12.86
C PHE A 67 -13.92 -6.21 -12.97
N PHE A 68 -14.62 -5.15 -13.40
CA PHE A 68 -16.07 -5.16 -13.57
C PHE A 68 -16.53 -6.09 -14.68
N PHE A 69 -15.74 -6.23 -15.74
CA PHE A 69 -15.99 -7.23 -16.78
C PHE A 69 -15.88 -8.64 -16.21
N VAL A 70 -14.80 -8.96 -15.48
CA VAL A 70 -14.62 -10.25 -14.82
C VAL A 70 -15.74 -10.53 -13.83
N ILE A 71 -16.12 -9.54 -13.01
CA ILE A 71 -17.23 -9.64 -12.06
C ILE A 71 -18.54 -9.93 -12.80
N SER A 72 -18.85 -9.15 -13.84
CA SER A 72 -20.08 -9.33 -14.61
C SER A 72 -20.11 -10.65 -15.37
N PHE A 73 -18.97 -11.13 -15.86
CA PHE A 73 -18.84 -12.42 -16.54
C PHE A 73 -19.06 -13.58 -15.56
N ALA A 74 -18.40 -13.54 -14.40
CA ALA A 74 -18.56 -14.52 -13.34
C ALA A 74 -20.02 -14.55 -12.83
N PHE A 75 -20.65 -13.38 -12.63
CA PHE A 75 -22.06 -13.28 -12.28
C PHE A 75 -23.00 -13.81 -13.36
N GLY A 76 -22.68 -13.58 -14.64
CA GLY A 76 -23.43 -14.14 -15.77
C GLY A 76 -23.37 -15.67 -15.81
N LYS A 77 -22.21 -16.25 -15.49
CA LYS A 77 -22.01 -17.70 -15.38
C LYS A 77 -22.55 -18.32 -14.08
N LEU A 78 -22.78 -17.49 -13.06
CA LEU A 78 -23.40 -17.88 -11.79
C LEU A 78 -24.87 -18.26 -11.97
N LEU A 79 -25.56 -17.72 -12.98
CA LEU A 79 -26.98 -17.96 -13.21
C LEU A 79 -27.18 -19.11 -14.20
N ARG A 80 -27.84 -20.18 -13.74
CA ARG A 80 -28.33 -21.27 -14.58
C ARG A 80 -29.84 -21.09 -14.77
N HIS A 81 -30.28 -20.99 -16.01
CA HIS A 81 -31.70 -20.95 -16.35
C HIS A 81 -32.20 -22.38 -16.55
N GLU A 82 -33.10 -22.84 -15.69
CA GLU A 82 -33.81 -24.11 -15.85
C GLU A 82 -35.28 -23.84 -16.18
N SER A 83 -35.82 -24.49 -17.21
CA SER A 83 -37.24 -24.48 -17.47
C SER A 83 -37.93 -25.45 -16.51
N VAL A 84 -38.78 -24.92 -15.64
CA VAL A 84 -39.60 -25.69 -14.71
C VAL A 84 -41.05 -25.57 -15.15
N ARG A 85 -41.66 -26.71 -15.47
CA ARG A 85 -43.11 -26.79 -15.71
C ARG A 85 -43.84 -26.52 -14.41
N LYS A 86 -44.61 -25.44 -14.35
CA LYS A 86 -45.54 -25.16 -13.25
C LYS A 86 -46.95 -25.49 -13.69
N TYR A 87 -47.74 -25.96 -12.73
CA TYR A 87 -49.15 -26.30 -12.91
C TYR A 87 -50.00 -25.14 -12.41
N LYS A 88 -50.89 -24.64 -13.26
CA LYS A 88 -51.97 -23.74 -12.86
C LYS A 88 -53.24 -24.58 -12.74
N ILE A 89 -53.68 -24.81 -11.50
CA ILE A 89 -54.89 -25.55 -11.19
C ILE A 89 -56.05 -24.56 -11.18
N GLY A 90 -56.96 -24.68 -12.16
CA GLY A 90 -58.24 -23.99 -12.18
C GLY A 90 -59.38 -24.92 -11.72
N PRO A 91 -60.63 -24.43 -11.66
CA PRO A 91 -61.78 -25.22 -11.21
C PRO A 91 -61.98 -26.52 -12.01
N ASP A 92 -61.74 -26.48 -13.33
CA ASP A 92 -62.07 -27.59 -14.24
C ASP A 92 -60.90 -28.06 -15.12
N SER A 93 -59.69 -27.52 -14.95
CA SER A 93 -58.50 -28.02 -15.67
C SER A 93 -57.17 -27.61 -15.04
N ALA A 94 -56.16 -28.46 -15.23
CA ALA A 94 -54.77 -28.16 -14.92
C ALA A 94 -54.03 -27.79 -16.21
N THR A 95 -53.58 -26.54 -16.34
CA THR A 95 -52.76 -26.10 -17.48
C THR A 95 -51.30 -26.01 -17.05
N THR A 96 -50.39 -26.59 -17.85
CA THR A 96 -48.95 -26.48 -17.62
C THR A 96 -48.41 -25.26 -18.36
N TYR A 97 -47.62 -24.43 -17.67
CA TYR A 97 -46.85 -23.35 -18.29
C TYR A 97 -45.38 -23.46 -17.88
N ASP A 98 -44.49 -23.24 -18.84
CA ASP A 98 -43.05 -23.25 -18.58
C ASP A 98 -42.66 -21.95 -17.88
N THR A 99 -42.04 -22.09 -16.70
CA THR A 99 -41.44 -20.96 -15.98
C THR A 99 -39.94 -21.14 -15.92
N VAL A 100 -39.19 -20.07 -16.18
CA VAL A 100 -37.73 -20.10 -16.03
C VAL A 100 -37.39 -19.91 -14.55
N ARG A 101 -36.85 -20.94 -13.91
CA ARG A 101 -36.24 -20.83 -12.58
C ARG A 101 -34.76 -20.47 -12.75
N VAL A 102 -34.33 -19.39 -12.09
CA VAL A 102 -32.94 -18.95 -12.11
C VAL A 102 -32.22 -19.56 -10.92
N LEU A 103 -31.53 -20.68 -11.13
CA LEU A 103 -30.71 -21.34 -10.11
C LEU A 103 -29.30 -20.75 -10.08
N LEU A 104 -28.61 -20.88 -8.93
CA LEU A 104 -27.16 -20.67 -8.90
C LEU A 104 -26.45 -21.92 -9.41
N ASN A 105 -25.43 -21.73 -10.26
CA ASN A 105 -24.52 -22.79 -10.66
C ASN A 105 -23.51 -23.06 -9.52
N PRO A 106 -23.59 -24.21 -8.83
CA PRO A 106 -22.77 -24.48 -7.65
C PRO A 106 -21.27 -24.55 -7.96
N ILE A 107 -20.90 -24.95 -9.19
CA ILE A 107 -19.49 -25.02 -9.61
C ILE A 107 -18.93 -23.61 -9.79
N ALA A 108 -19.66 -22.74 -10.50
CA ALA A 108 -19.23 -21.35 -10.72
C ALA A 108 -19.19 -20.57 -9.39
N GLU A 109 -20.17 -20.81 -8.51
CA GLU A 109 -20.23 -20.25 -7.15
C GLU A 109 -18.99 -20.63 -6.35
N GLY A 110 -18.68 -21.93 -6.25
CA GLY A 110 -17.52 -22.42 -5.49
C GLY A 110 -16.19 -21.88 -6.03
N ILE A 111 -16.02 -21.85 -7.35
CA ILE A 111 -14.80 -21.32 -7.98
C ILE A 111 -14.64 -19.83 -7.65
N VAL A 112 -15.68 -19.01 -7.83
CA VAL A 112 -15.61 -17.57 -7.56
C VAL A 112 -15.33 -17.31 -6.09
N PHE A 113 -16.02 -18.03 -5.19
CA PHE A 113 -15.84 -17.87 -3.76
C PHE A 113 -14.41 -18.22 -3.32
N ILE A 114 -13.91 -19.40 -3.71
CA ILE A 114 -12.55 -19.85 -3.37
C ILE A 114 -11.51 -18.89 -3.97
N PHE A 115 -11.69 -18.49 -5.24
CA PHE A 115 -10.79 -17.54 -5.88
C PHE A 115 -10.72 -16.22 -5.09
N CYS A 116 -11.87 -15.65 -4.70
CA CYS A 116 -11.88 -14.41 -3.92
C CYS A 116 -11.16 -14.55 -2.57
N ILE A 117 -11.39 -15.63 -1.83
CA ILE A 117 -10.73 -15.89 -0.54
C ILE A 117 -9.23 -16.06 -0.73
N LEU A 118 -8.78 -16.82 -1.73
CA LEU A 118 -7.36 -17.01 -2.02
C LEU A 118 -6.70 -15.71 -2.51
N SER A 119 -7.39 -14.93 -3.34
CA SER A 119 -6.86 -13.67 -3.86
C SER A 119 -6.58 -12.63 -2.78
N LEU A 120 -7.33 -12.64 -1.66
CA LEU A 120 -7.06 -11.78 -0.51
C LEU A 120 -5.71 -12.07 0.17
N PHE A 121 -5.09 -13.22 -0.11
CA PHE A 121 -3.73 -13.52 0.34
C PHE A 121 -2.71 -12.56 -0.29
N PHE A 122 -2.91 -12.15 -1.54
CA PHE A 122 -1.99 -11.24 -2.22
C PHE A 122 -2.10 -9.78 -1.75
N THR A 123 -3.10 -9.46 -0.92
CA THR A 123 -3.34 -8.10 -0.44
C THR A 123 -2.89 -7.88 1.00
N ASP A 124 -2.12 -8.81 1.58
CA ASP A 124 -1.73 -8.86 3.00
C ASP A 124 -2.91 -8.81 3.98
N PHE A 125 -4.13 -9.07 3.50
CA PHE A 125 -5.34 -8.94 4.30
C PHE A 125 -5.35 -9.87 5.51
N TYR A 126 -4.75 -11.06 5.37
CA TYR A 126 -4.62 -12.06 6.44
C TYR A 126 -3.49 -11.76 7.43
N SER A 127 -2.58 -10.83 7.14
CA SER A 127 -1.53 -10.41 8.09
C SER A 127 -2.16 -9.70 9.31
N ASN A 128 -3.29 -9.02 9.10
CA ASN A 128 -4.06 -8.43 10.18
C ASN A 128 -5.02 -9.46 10.81
N ARG A 129 -4.92 -9.66 12.14
CA ARG A 129 -5.84 -10.52 12.91
C ARG A 129 -7.31 -10.20 12.65
N SER A 130 -7.64 -8.91 12.48
CA SER A 130 -9.01 -8.47 12.20
C SER A 130 -9.50 -8.95 10.83
N GLY A 131 -8.62 -9.02 9.83
CA GLY A 131 -8.94 -9.53 8.49
C GLY A 131 -9.28 -11.02 8.52
N VAL A 132 -8.51 -11.81 9.28
CA VAL A 132 -8.79 -13.25 9.47
C VAL A 132 -10.16 -13.46 10.11
N ILE A 133 -10.47 -12.74 11.18
CA ILE A 133 -11.77 -12.83 11.88
C ILE A 133 -12.91 -12.40 10.96
N PHE A 134 -12.74 -11.30 10.22
CA PHE A 134 -13.74 -10.80 9.27
C PHE A 134 -14.10 -11.86 8.24
N ILE A 135 -13.11 -12.51 7.61
CA ILE A 135 -13.36 -13.55 6.59
C ILE A 135 -14.01 -14.79 7.21
N ALA A 136 -13.61 -15.20 8.42
CA ALA A 136 -14.23 -16.32 9.10
C ALA A 136 -15.73 -16.08 9.32
N ILE A 137 -16.11 -14.90 9.84
CA ILE A 137 -17.50 -14.50 10.03
C ILE A 137 -18.22 -14.42 8.68
N TYR A 138 -17.57 -13.84 7.67
CA TYR A 138 -18.11 -13.70 6.33
C TYR A 138 -18.44 -15.06 5.70
N CYS A 139 -17.55 -16.04 5.83
CA CYS A 139 -17.76 -17.41 5.38
C CYS A 139 -18.97 -18.05 6.09
N VAL A 140 -19.04 -17.94 7.43
CA VAL A 140 -20.16 -18.51 8.22
C VAL A 140 -21.50 -17.89 7.79
N VAL A 141 -21.57 -16.57 7.66
CA VAL A 141 -22.79 -15.88 7.20
C VAL A 141 -23.14 -16.29 5.77
N GLY A 142 -22.15 -16.35 4.87
CA GLY A 142 -22.34 -16.81 3.50
C GLY A 142 -22.91 -18.24 3.42
N PHE A 143 -22.37 -19.16 4.22
CA PHE A 143 -22.88 -20.53 4.34
C PHE A 143 -24.31 -20.57 4.87
N ILE A 144 -24.63 -19.80 5.91
CA ILE A 144 -26.00 -19.71 6.45
C ILE A 144 -26.96 -19.18 5.37
N LEU A 145 -26.60 -18.11 4.67
CA LEU A 145 -27.42 -17.55 3.59
C LEU A 145 -27.62 -18.55 2.44
N ARG A 146 -26.60 -19.36 2.13
CA ARG A 146 -26.69 -20.40 1.12
C ARG A 146 -27.59 -21.55 1.55
N PHE A 147 -27.50 -21.97 2.81
CA PHE A 147 -28.29 -23.03 3.42
C PHE A 147 -29.77 -22.64 3.54
N LEU A 148 -30.06 -21.39 3.90
CA LEU A 148 -31.43 -20.84 3.97
C LEU A 148 -32.07 -20.60 2.59
N GLU A 149 -31.42 -21.06 1.51
CA GLU A 149 -31.83 -20.84 0.10
C GLU A 149 -32.14 -19.36 -0.23
N SER A 150 -31.50 -18.45 0.50
CA SER A 150 -31.71 -17.02 0.39
C SER A 150 -30.94 -16.44 -0.81
N THR A 151 -31.36 -16.85 -2.01
CA THR A 151 -30.62 -16.63 -3.26
C THR A 151 -30.29 -15.16 -3.53
N VAL A 152 -31.15 -14.23 -3.13
CA VAL A 152 -30.93 -12.78 -3.31
C VAL A 152 -29.83 -12.29 -2.39
N PHE A 153 -29.92 -12.59 -1.09
CA PHE A 153 -28.96 -12.12 -0.09
C PHE A 153 -27.59 -12.79 -0.27
N TYR A 154 -27.56 -14.07 -0.62
CA TYR A 154 -26.32 -14.77 -0.94
C TYR A 154 -25.62 -14.15 -2.17
N ARG A 155 -26.36 -13.79 -3.22
CA ARG A 155 -25.79 -13.10 -4.40
C ARG A 155 -25.24 -11.72 -4.02
N ILE A 156 -25.96 -10.95 -3.21
CA ILE A 156 -25.48 -9.64 -2.74
C ILE A 156 -24.19 -9.82 -1.94
N SER A 157 -24.13 -10.84 -1.08
CA SER A 157 -22.91 -11.22 -0.37
C SER A 157 -21.79 -11.49 -1.36
N LEU A 158 -21.92 -12.49 -2.24
CA LEU A 158 -20.87 -12.87 -3.19
C LEU A 158 -20.38 -11.68 -4.03
N LEU A 159 -21.28 -10.81 -4.50
CA LEU A 159 -20.92 -9.59 -5.20
C LEU A 159 -20.07 -8.65 -4.32
N GLY A 160 -20.48 -8.46 -3.06
CA GLY A 160 -19.71 -7.68 -2.08
C GLY A 160 -18.31 -8.24 -1.85
N LEU A 161 -18.15 -9.56 -1.76
CA LEU A 161 -16.83 -10.21 -1.65
C LEU A 161 -15.99 -9.93 -2.89
N MET A 162 -16.55 -10.09 -4.09
CA MET A 162 -15.83 -9.82 -5.33
C MET A 162 -15.38 -8.36 -5.45
N VAL A 163 -16.26 -7.41 -5.07
CA VAL A 163 -15.94 -5.97 -5.06
C VAL A 163 -14.84 -5.67 -4.03
N LEU A 164 -14.92 -6.26 -2.84
CA LEU A 164 -13.89 -6.13 -1.81
C LEU A 164 -12.53 -6.64 -2.29
N THR A 165 -12.49 -7.87 -2.83
CA THR A 165 -11.26 -8.47 -3.36
C THR A 165 -10.67 -7.63 -4.50
N ALA A 166 -11.50 -7.18 -5.44
CA ALA A 166 -11.05 -6.32 -6.55
C ALA A 166 -10.49 -4.97 -6.05
N GLY A 167 -11.16 -4.35 -5.07
CA GLY A 167 -10.71 -3.10 -4.46
C GLY A 167 -9.36 -3.25 -3.76
N LEU A 168 -9.18 -4.31 -2.97
CA LEU A 168 -7.92 -4.55 -2.25
C LEU A 168 -6.78 -4.93 -3.20
N LEU A 169 -7.04 -5.74 -4.23
CA LEU A 169 -6.05 -6.10 -5.23
C LEU A 169 -5.58 -4.88 -6.04
N SER A 170 -6.52 -4.03 -6.47
CA SER A 170 -6.19 -2.81 -7.22
C SER A 170 -5.38 -1.84 -6.37
N PHE A 171 -5.74 -1.65 -5.10
CA PHE A 171 -4.95 -0.84 -4.17
C PHE A 171 -3.53 -1.39 -3.97
N LYS A 172 -3.40 -2.70 -3.73
CA LYS A 172 -2.08 -3.32 -3.52
C LYS A 172 -1.19 -3.23 -4.77
N ALA A 173 -1.78 -3.41 -5.96
CA ALA A 173 -1.07 -3.26 -7.23
C ALA A 173 -0.58 -1.82 -7.43
N LEU A 174 -1.40 -0.82 -7.09
CA LEU A 174 -1.02 0.59 -7.14
C LEU A 174 0.16 0.88 -6.21
N GLN A 175 0.09 0.40 -4.97
CA GLN A 175 1.17 0.54 -3.98
C GLN A 175 2.48 -0.09 -4.46
N GLN A 176 2.42 -1.26 -5.11
CA GLN A 176 3.61 -1.90 -5.68
C GLN A 176 4.19 -1.12 -6.87
N ALA A 177 3.33 -0.57 -7.74
CA ALA A 177 3.77 0.27 -8.86
C ALA A 177 4.46 1.55 -8.36
N GLU A 178 3.95 2.13 -7.29
CA GLU A 178 4.55 3.29 -6.63
C GLU A 178 5.92 2.98 -6.02
N ILE A 179 6.04 1.86 -5.29
CA ILE A 179 7.33 1.41 -4.75
C ILE A 179 8.33 1.17 -5.88
N LEU A 180 7.90 0.54 -6.98
CA LEU A 180 8.77 0.26 -8.12
C LEU A 180 9.23 1.53 -8.83
N THR A 181 8.31 2.48 -9.06
CA THR A 181 8.63 3.76 -9.70
C THR A 181 9.58 4.60 -8.83
N SER A 182 9.34 4.63 -7.52
CA SER A 182 10.25 5.27 -6.56
C SER A 182 11.63 4.62 -6.58
N TYR A 183 11.70 3.28 -6.54
CA TYR A 183 12.96 2.56 -6.65
C TYR A 183 13.70 2.87 -7.95
N MET A 184 13.01 2.91 -9.09
CA MET A 184 13.62 3.24 -10.38
C MET A 184 14.11 4.70 -10.45
N LEU A 185 13.38 5.63 -9.85
CA LEU A 185 13.76 7.05 -9.81
C LEU A 185 15.05 7.27 -9.02
N PHE A 186 15.23 6.53 -7.94
CA PHE A 186 16.37 6.63 -7.03
C PHE A 186 17.42 5.53 -7.25
N LYS A 187 17.27 4.72 -8.31
CA LYS A 187 18.22 3.65 -8.59
C LYS A 187 19.59 4.27 -8.92
N PRO A 188 20.67 3.84 -8.25
CA PRO A 188 22.01 4.28 -8.60
C PRO A 188 22.35 4.03 -10.07
N THR A 189 22.99 5.01 -10.71
CA THR A 189 23.41 4.93 -12.12
C THR A 189 24.69 4.13 -12.32
N TRP A 190 25.44 3.88 -11.25
CA TRP A 190 26.69 3.13 -11.25
C TRP A 190 26.50 1.64 -10.95
N GLU A 191 27.54 0.85 -11.19
CA GLU A 191 27.55 -0.59 -10.90
C GLU A 191 27.49 -0.85 -9.38
N GLN A 192 26.50 -1.62 -8.96
CA GLN A 192 26.25 -1.92 -7.55
C GLN A 192 27.24 -2.97 -7.04
N LYS A 193 27.84 -2.71 -5.87
CA LYS A 193 28.73 -3.68 -5.19
C LYS A 193 27.93 -4.67 -4.33
N GLU A 194 28.49 -5.84 -4.03
CA GLU A 194 27.88 -6.74 -3.04
C GLU A 194 28.13 -6.20 -1.62
N LEU A 195 27.10 -5.62 -0.99
CA LEU A 195 27.20 -4.99 0.35
C LEU A 195 26.62 -5.86 1.47
N THR A 196 26.67 -7.17 1.30
CA THR A 196 25.83 -8.10 2.07
C THR A 196 26.62 -8.92 3.08
N ASN A 197 27.95 -8.85 3.00
CA ASN A 197 28.88 -9.60 3.84
C ASN A 197 29.13 -8.89 5.18
N TRP A 198 28.04 -8.75 5.96
CA TRP A 198 28.09 -8.22 7.31
C TRP A 198 28.30 -9.35 8.33
N ASN A 199 29.26 -9.17 9.22
CA ASN A 199 29.53 -10.07 10.33
C ASN A 199 29.21 -9.36 11.65
N TYR A 200 28.33 -9.96 12.46
CA TYR A 200 27.91 -9.42 13.75
C TYR A 200 28.51 -10.25 14.89
N ASP A 201 29.31 -9.61 15.75
CA ASP A 201 29.81 -10.23 16.97
C ASP A 201 28.89 -9.91 18.16
N SER A 202 28.05 -10.88 18.51
CA SER A 202 27.11 -10.81 19.64
C SER A 202 27.76 -10.49 21.00
N LYS A 203 29.06 -10.76 21.19
CA LYS A 203 29.74 -10.53 22.48
C LYS A 203 30.24 -9.10 22.64
N SER A 204 30.61 -8.46 21.54
CA SER A 204 31.16 -7.11 21.54
C SER A 204 30.16 -6.06 21.04
N GLY A 205 29.02 -6.48 20.47
CA GLY A 205 28.03 -5.58 19.86
C GLY A 205 28.59 -4.88 18.62
N ILE A 206 29.60 -5.47 17.97
CA ILE A 206 30.29 -4.88 16.83
C ILE A 206 29.82 -5.53 15.54
N LEU A 207 29.41 -4.69 14.60
CA LEU A 207 29.05 -5.05 13.24
C LEU A 207 30.19 -4.65 12.29
N LYS A 208 30.73 -5.60 11.52
CA LYS A 208 31.81 -5.35 10.56
C LYS A 208 31.42 -5.76 9.15
N ASN A 209 31.87 -4.98 8.17
CA ASN A 209 31.87 -5.38 6.77
C ASN A 209 33.26 -5.13 6.19
N SER A 210 33.96 -6.21 5.87
CA SER A 210 35.33 -6.18 5.36
C SER A 210 35.45 -5.65 3.93
N ASP A 211 34.38 -5.76 3.13
CA ASP A 211 34.41 -5.37 1.71
C ASP A 211 34.39 -3.84 1.55
N ILE A 212 33.72 -3.15 2.46
CA ILE A 212 33.63 -1.69 2.54
C ILE A 212 34.42 -1.10 3.73
N ARG A 213 35.15 -1.95 4.47
CA ARG A 213 36.00 -1.60 5.61
C ARG A 213 35.31 -0.71 6.65
N ILE A 214 34.10 -1.10 7.02
CA ILE A 214 33.32 -0.41 8.06
C ILE A 214 33.23 -1.26 9.31
N GLN A 215 33.33 -0.59 10.44
CA GLN A 215 32.95 -1.09 11.75
C GLN A 215 31.92 -0.16 12.41
N LEU A 216 30.86 -0.74 12.96
CA LEU A 216 29.82 -0.06 13.72
C LEU A 216 29.63 -0.73 15.08
N SER A 217 29.26 0.05 16.10
CA SER A 217 28.86 -0.47 17.40
C SER A 217 27.35 -0.30 17.56
N LEU A 218 26.66 -1.41 17.82
CA LEU A 218 25.21 -1.46 18.01
C LEU A 218 24.89 -1.51 19.51
N PRO A 219 24.00 -0.64 20.02
CA PRO A 219 23.43 -0.77 21.35
C PRO A 219 22.56 -2.04 21.47
N GLU A 220 22.33 -2.54 22.70
CA GLU A 220 21.62 -3.81 22.95
C GLU A 220 20.20 -3.86 22.37
N ASP A 221 19.48 -2.73 22.32
CA ASP A 221 18.09 -2.65 21.85
C ASP A 221 17.96 -2.39 20.34
N PHE A 222 19.04 -2.56 19.56
CA PHE A 222 19.07 -2.26 18.12
C PHE A 222 19.40 -3.48 17.29
N TYR A 223 18.73 -3.54 16.13
CA TYR A 223 18.84 -4.64 15.19
C TYR A 223 19.37 -4.13 13.85
N PHE A 224 20.28 -4.91 13.27
CA PHE A 224 20.80 -4.65 11.93
C PHE A 224 20.07 -5.50 10.88
N HIS A 225 19.55 -4.82 9.87
CA HIS A 225 18.84 -5.39 8.74
C HIS A 225 19.76 -5.41 7.52
N ASN A 226 20.18 -6.61 7.14
CA ASN A 226 21.07 -6.83 5.99
C ASN A 226 20.37 -6.47 4.67
N PRO A 227 21.04 -5.82 3.71
CA PRO A 227 20.46 -5.49 2.39
C PRO A 227 19.77 -6.64 1.67
N LYS A 228 20.25 -7.89 1.84
CA LYS A 228 19.63 -9.10 1.24
C LYS A 228 18.18 -9.33 1.70
N ASN A 229 17.82 -8.89 2.89
CA ASN A 229 16.52 -9.14 3.51
C ASN A 229 15.56 -7.94 3.40
N LEU A 230 16.01 -6.84 2.80
CA LEU A 230 15.25 -5.60 2.69
C LEU A 230 14.26 -5.62 1.52
N THR A 231 13.09 -5.00 1.70
CA THR A 231 12.13 -4.83 0.61
C THR A 231 12.60 -3.75 -0.36
N LEU A 232 12.06 -3.72 -1.58
CA LEU A 232 12.36 -2.66 -2.55
C LEU A 232 12.09 -1.25 -2.00
N LYS A 233 11.08 -1.09 -1.15
CA LYS A 233 10.79 0.19 -0.48
C LYS A 233 11.94 0.60 0.45
N ASP A 234 12.48 -0.35 1.20
CA ASP A 234 13.59 -0.10 2.13
C ASP A 234 14.92 0.18 1.42
N GLN A 235 15.09 -0.38 0.22
CA GLN A 235 16.27 -0.15 -0.62
C GLN A 235 16.22 1.20 -1.37
N THR A 236 15.07 1.87 -1.40
CA THR A 236 14.90 3.15 -2.10
C THR A 236 15.51 4.30 -1.30
N GLY A 237 16.39 5.08 -1.93
CA GLY A 237 17.00 6.27 -1.33
C GLY A 237 18.13 6.85 -2.19
N THR A 238 18.84 7.85 -1.68
CA THR A 238 19.83 8.65 -2.44
C THR A 238 21.08 7.88 -2.90
N GLY A 239 21.25 6.62 -2.51
CA GLY A 239 22.41 5.81 -2.91
C GLY A 239 22.14 4.31 -2.80
N GLN A 240 23.20 3.50 -2.88
CA GLN A 240 23.06 2.05 -2.72
C GLN A 240 22.94 1.69 -1.23
N ILE A 241 21.83 1.06 -0.82
CA ILE A 241 21.68 0.66 0.59
C ILE A 241 22.74 -0.37 1.01
N ALA A 242 23.45 -0.06 2.09
CA ALA A 242 24.45 -0.91 2.73
C ALA A 242 23.88 -1.63 3.98
N GLY A 243 22.81 -1.11 4.56
CA GLY A 243 22.06 -1.74 5.64
C GLY A 243 21.18 -0.75 6.38
N ILE A 244 20.29 -1.26 7.23
CA ILE A 244 19.44 -0.43 8.09
C ILE A 244 19.58 -0.86 9.54
N ILE A 245 19.74 0.09 10.43
CA ILE A 245 19.74 -0.13 11.88
C ILE A 245 18.43 0.42 12.42
N SER A 246 17.66 -0.37 13.17
CA SER A 246 16.40 0.07 13.77
C SER A 246 16.19 -0.49 15.17
N SER A 247 15.27 0.12 15.90
CA SER A 247 14.85 -0.33 17.24
C SER A 247 13.91 -1.55 17.22
N SER A 248 13.72 -2.20 16.08
CA SER A 248 12.83 -3.35 15.92
C SER A 248 13.48 -4.45 15.09
N GLU A 249 13.36 -5.68 15.57
CA GLU A 249 13.84 -6.87 14.87
C GLU A 249 13.08 -7.13 13.56
N THR A 250 11.81 -6.72 13.48
CA THR A 250 10.94 -7.04 12.32
C THR A 250 10.65 -5.85 11.42
N ASP A 251 10.73 -4.62 11.93
CA ASP A 251 10.43 -3.39 11.17
C ASP A 251 11.71 -2.56 10.99
N PRO A 252 12.33 -2.56 9.79
CA PRO A 252 13.56 -1.80 9.54
C PRO A 252 13.34 -0.29 9.62
N ASN A 253 12.10 0.19 9.53
CA ASN A 253 11.79 1.63 9.56
C ASN A 253 11.30 2.11 10.93
N ARG A 254 11.38 1.28 11.98
CA ARG A 254 10.96 1.66 13.32
C ARG A 254 11.91 2.68 13.93
N TYR A 255 11.37 3.75 14.51
CA TYR A 255 12.19 4.79 15.12
C TYR A 255 12.83 4.37 16.45
N PRO A 256 14.05 4.85 16.73
CA PRO A 256 14.93 5.54 15.78
C PRO A 256 15.52 4.54 14.75
N SER A 257 15.68 5.00 13.50
CA SER A 257 16.22 4.21 12.39
C SER A 257 17.32 4.95 11.65
N ILE A 258 18.37 4.24 11.27
CA ILE A 258 19.51 4.75 10.51
C ILE A 258 19.68 3.89 9.27
N ARG A 259 19.45 4.47 8.08
CA ARG A 259 19.74 3.82 6.80
C ARG A 259 21.13 4.24 6.34
N ILE A 260 21.96 3.26 5.98
CA ILE A 260 23.33 3.48 5.55
C ILE A 260 23.38 3.33 4.04
N PHE A 261 23.72 4.40 3.33
CA PHE A 261 23.90 4.39 1.89
C PHE A 261 25.39 4.46 1.54
N TYR A 262 25.80 3.65 0.57
CA TYR A 262 27.14 3.57 0.02
C TYR A 262 27.22 4.32 -1.31
N PHE A 263 28.31 5.06 -1.48
CA PHE A 263 28.69 5.73 -2.72
C PHE A 263 30.12 5.35 -3.09
N PRO A 264 30.38 4.98 -4.35
CA PRO A 264 31.73 4.64 -4.82
C PRO A 264 32.62 5.86 -5.07
N GLU A 265 32.23 7.03 -4.57
CA GLU A 265 32.94 8.30 -4.74
C GLU A 265 33.64 8.71 -3.44
N PRO A 266 34.87 9.23 -3.49
CA PRO A 266 35.67 9.56 -2.30
C PRO A 266 35.16 10.81 -1.55
N SER A 267 34.50 11.72 -2.27
CA SER A 267 34.03 13.00 -1.73
C SER A 267 32.59 13.27 -2.16
N LEU A 268 31.66 12.99 -1.26
CA LEU A 268 30.28 13.44 -1.38
C LEU A 268 30.15 14.90 -0.89
N GLU A 269 29.58 15.76 -1.72
CA GLU A 269 29.28 17.15 -1.37
C GLU A 269 27.81 17.29 -0.96
N ILE A 270 27.55 18.04 0.12
CA ILE A 270 26.18 18.31 0.62
C ILE A 270 25.32 18.94 -0.48
N ASP A 271 25.90 19.84 -1.29
CA ASP A 271 25.19 20.53 -2.37
C ASP A 271 24.63 19.60 -3.45
N LYS A 272 25.24 18.43 -3.65
CA LYS A 272 24.76 17.43 -4.61
C LYS A 272 23.69 16.52 -4.00
N ILE A 273 23.86 16.15 -2.74
CA ILE A 273 22.97 15.23 -2.04
C ILE A 273 21.70 15.91 -1.55
N LYS A 274 21.79 17.14 -1.04
CA LYS A 274 20.65 17.85 -0.47
C LYS A 274 19.47 17.95 -1.46
N PRO A 275 19.66 18.32 -2.74
CA PRO A 275 18.57 18.31 -3.71
C PRO A 275 17.94 16.93 -3.96
N GLU A 276 18.74 15.86 -3.99
CA GLU A 276 18.21 14.49 -4.15
C GLU A 276 17.44 14.03 -2.91
N PHE A 277 17.95 14.37 -1.73
CA PHE A 277 17.27 14.09 -0.47
C PHE A 277 15.97 14.87 -0.34
N VAL A 278 15.92 16.13 -0.76
CA VAL A 278 14.69 16.92 -0.81
C VAL A 278 13.68 16.29 -1.78
N LYS A 279 14.09 15.82 -2.96
CA LYS A 279 13.18 15.06 -3.85
C LYS A 279 12.61 13.80 -3.17
N PHE A 280 13.41 13.11 -2.36
CA PHE A 280 12.95 11.96 -1.59
C PHE A 280 11.94 12.36 -0.50
N LEU A 281 12.17 13.49 0.19
CA LEU A 281 11.21 14.05 1.15
C LEU A 281 9.91 14.50 0.44
N ASP A 282 10.01 15.20 -0.68
CA ASP A 282 8.86 15.66 -1.47
C ASP A 282 8.01 14.47 -1.92
N LEU A 283 8.63 13.36 -2.33
CA LEU A 283 7.92 12.13 -2.66
C LEU A 283 7.18 11.57 -1.44
N SER A 284 7.79 11.60 -0.26
CA SER A 284 7.17 11.15 1.00
C SER A 284 6.01 12.08 1.44
N VAL A 285 6.12 13.38 1.19
CA VAL A 285 5.04 14.36 1.43
C VAL A 285 3.88 14.14 0.46
N ASN A 286 4.17 13.96 -0.83
CA ASN A 286 3.15 13.69 -1.85
C ASN A 286 2.43 12.35 -1.60
N GLN A 287 3.11 11.38 -0.99
CA GLN A 287 2.52 10.12 -0.53
C GLN A 287 1.61 10.28 0.69
N GLY A 288 1.65 11.43 1.36
CA GLY A 288 0.92 11.66 2.61
C GLY A 288 1.53 10.97 3.83
N ASP A 289 2.75 10.44 3.71
CA ASP A 289 3.51 9.85 4.83
C ASP A 289 3.99 10.96 5.80
N MET A 290 4.32 12.15 5.27
CA MET A 290 4.84 13.29 6.03
C MET A 290 4.03 14.57 5.79
N ILE A 291 3.84 15.37 6.84
CA ILE A 291 3.20 16.70 6.78
C ILE A 291 4.08 17.70 7.55
N GLU A 292 3.93 19.00 7.27
CA GLU A 292 4.61 20.08 8.01
C GLU A 292 6.15 19.95 7.99
N VAL A 293 6.73 19.69 6.81
CA VAL A 293 8.18 19.54 6.67
C VAL A 293 8.88 20.90 6.79
N HIS A 294 9.80 21.04 7.74
CA HIS A 294 10.58 22.26 7.97
C HIS A 294 12.06 21.94 8.10
N GLU A 295 12.91 22.65 7.34
CA GLU A 295 14.36 22.54 7.42
C GLU A 295 14.90 23.18 8.71
N LEU A 296 15.74 22.44 9.43
CA LEU A 296 16.46 22.92 10.62
C LEU A 296 17.82 23.55 10.29
N GLY A 297 18.39 23.20 9.14
CA GLY A 297 19.67 23.69 8.64
C GLY A 297 20.79 22.64 8.69
N GLU A 298 22.00 23.10 8.41
CA GLU A 298 23.23 22.29 8.46
C GLU A 298 23.64 21.98 9.89
N GLU A 299 24.04 20.73 10.12
CA GLU A 299 24.51 20.21 11.38
C GLU A 299 25.85 19.51 11.17
N ASN A 300 26.80 19.73 12.07
CA ASN A 300 28.08 19.04 12.04
C ASN A 300 28.24 18.20 13.31
N PHE A 301 28.38 16.88 13.11
CA PHE A 301 28.59 15.93 14.19
C PHE A 301 30.09 15.72 14.42
N GLU A 302 30.58 16.17 15.58
CA GLU A 302 31.96 16.00 16.06
C GLU A 302 33.08 16.45 15.09
N LYS A 303 32.80 17.35 14.14
CA LYS A 303 33.71 17.76 13.06
C LYS A 303 34.12 16.61 12.11
N LYS A 304 33.39 15.50 12.14
CA LYS A 304 33.64 14.31 11.32
C LYS A 304 32.58 14.08 10.25
N MET A 305 31.35 14.52 10.51
CA MET A 305 30.22 14.30 9.63
C MET A 305 29.46 15.60 9.44
N ASP A 306 29.24 15.99 8.20
CA ASP A 306 28.38 17.11 7.86
C ASP A 306 27.02 16.61 7.43
N GLY A 307 25.96 17.32 7.82
CA GLY A 307 24.60 16.87 7.61
C GLY A 307 23.59 18.00 7.52
N VAL A 308 22.37 17.65 7.12
CA VAL A 308 21.24 18.57 7.05
C VAL A 308 20.02 17.85 7.59
N PHE A 309 19.19 18.56 8.37
CA PHE A 309 18.02 17.98 9.01
C PHE A 309 16.74 18.77 8.77
N TRP A 310 15.64 18.04 8.85
CA TRP A 310 14.27 18.49 8.74
C TRP A 310 13.44 17.94 9.89
N THR A 311 12.40 18.68 10.27
CA THR A 311 11.33 18.21 11.16
C THR A 311 10.06 18.01 10.36
N TYR A 312 9.22 17.09 10.79
CA TYR A 312 7.95 16.81 10.15
C TYR A 312 6.99 16.14 11.14
N TYR A 313 5.71 16.13 10.78
CA TYR A 313 4.68 15.32 11.42
C TYR A 313 4.51 14.01 10.64
N ASP A 314 4.73 12.87 11.32
CA ASP A 314 4.53 11.53 10.77
C ASP A 314 3.04 11.17 10.86
N ASN A 315 2.39 11.05 9.71
CA ASN A 315 0.97 10.74 9.61
C ASN A 315 0.69 9.25 9.86
N LEU A 316 1.62 8.36 9.49
CA LEU A 316 1.51 6.93 9.72
C LEU A 316 1.68 6.58 11.21
N ARG A 317 2.49 7.35 11.93
CA ARG A 317 2.74 7.19 13.36
C ARG A 317 2.55 8.54 14.07
N PRO A 318 1.30 8.94 14.37
CA PRO A 318 0.90 10.30 14.78
C PRO A 318 1.83 10.96 15.81
N ARG A 319 2.89 11.63 15.35
CA ARG A 319 3.92 12.26 16.20
C ARG A 319 4.78 13.22 15.38
N TYR A 320 5.44 14.15 16.07
CA TYR A 320 6.52 14.95 15.50
C TYR A 320 7.85 14.18 15.52
N ALA A 321 8.53 14.18 14.38
CA ALA A 321 9.77 13.47 14.13
C ALA A 321 10.82 14.38 13.48
N LYS A 322 12.08 13.92 13.51
CA LYS A 322 13.23 14.55 12.85
C LYS A 322 13.78 13.55 11.82
N THR A 323 14.12 14.02 10.63
CA THR A 323 14.83 13.23 9.62
C THR A 323 15.90 14.08 8.95
N GLY A 324 16.97 13.45 8.50
CA GLY A 324 18.05 14.12 7.82
C GLY A 324 19.16 13.16 7.50
N PHE A 325 20.29 13.67 7.05
CA PHE A 325 21.43 12.82 6.73
C PHE A 325 22.73 13.38 7.28
N PHE A 326 23.68 12.49 7.56
CA PHE A 326 25.09 12.81 7.75
C PHE A 326 25.92 12.16 6.64
N ILE A 327 26.90 12.88 6.12
CA ILE A 327 27.88 12.40 5.14
C ILE A 327 29.18 12.10 5.88
N VAL A 328 29.73 10.92 5.59
CA VAL A 328 31.09 10.56 5.97
C VAL A 328 31.89 10.34 4.72
N SER A 329 32.65 11.36 4.35
CA SER A 329 33.60 11.37 3.24
C SER A 329 35.02 11.52 3.77
N GLY A 330 36.01 11.08 2.99
CA GLY A 330 37.41 11.17 3.41
C GLY A 330 38.32 11.35 2.21
N ASN A 331 39.16 12.39 2.24
CA ASN A 331 40.03 12.78 1.12
C ASN A 331 41.02 11.68 0.65
N GLN A 332 41.21 10.61 1.42
CA GLN A 332 42.13 9.50 1.13
C GLN A 332 41.43 8.15 0.95
N LEU A 333 40.10 8.10 1.05
CA LEU A 333 39.35 6.85 1.02
C LEU A 333 38.52 6.77 -0.26
N PRO A 334 38.39 5.57 -0.88
CA PRO A 334 37.85 5.46 -2.24
C PRO A 334 36.33 5.65 -2.31
N ASP A 335 35.64 5.58 -1.19
CA ASP A 335 34.17 5.57 -1.07
C ASP A 335 33.65 6.58 -0.03
N SER A 336 32.34 6.81 -0.02
CA SER A 336 31.66 7.69 0.94
C SER A 336 30.39 7.03 1.45
N PHE A 337 29.97 7.43 2.65
CA PHE A 337 28.76 6.92 3.28
C PHE A 337 27.81 8.05 3.61
N LEU A 338 26.52 7.77 3.47
CA LEU A 338 25.45 8.66 3.91
C LEU A 338 24.59 7.93 4.91
N PHE A 339 24.47 8.49 6.10
CA PHE A 339 23.61 8.00 7.18
C PHE A 339 22.32 8.79 7.16
N HIS A 340 21.24 8.21 6.61
CA HIS A 340 19.90 8.79 6.69
C HIS A 340 19.27 8.41 8.02
N ILE A 341 18.98 9.40 8.84
CA ILE A 341 18.46 9.25 10.19
C ILE A 341 16.98 9.60 10.19
N SER A 342 16.18 8.81 10.91
CA SER A 342 14.80 9.13 11.27
C SER A 342 14.59 8.81 12.74
N GLU A 343 14.18 9.81 13.51
CA GLU A 343 14.08 9.72 14.97
C GLU A 343 12.91 10.57 15.51
N SER A 344 12.54 10.33 16.76
CA SER A 344 11.52 11.13 17.44
C SER A 344 12.10 12.45 17.94
N LEU A 345 11.29 13.50 17.95
CA LEU A 345 11.72 14.76 18.55
C LEU A 345 11.75 14.66 20.08
N VAL A 346 12.95 14.73 20.65
CA VAL A 346 13.17 14.69 22.11
C VAL A 346 13.47 16.09 22.64
N LYS A 347 12.71 16.53 23.65
CA LYS A 347 12.88 17.86 24.24
C LYS A 347 14.27 18.02 24.85
N GLY A 348 14.99 19.07 24.44
CA GLY A 348 16.29 19.44 24.99
C GLY A 348 17.47 18.60 24.49
N ARG A 349 17.28 17.76 23.47
CA ARG A 349 18.34 17.03 22.78
C ARG A 349 18.30 17.31 21.28
N VAL A 350 19.46 17.28 20.63
CA VAL A 350 19.55 17.47 19.18
C VAL A 350 19.27 16.16 18.43
N HIS A 351 19.69 15.03 19.01
CA HIS A 351 19.43 13.67 18.54
C HIS A 351 19.02 12.75 19.69
N GLU A 352 18.41 11.61 19.38
CA GLU A 352 18.22 10.54 20.34
C GLU A 352 19.57 9.94 20.76
N GLU A 353 19.74 9.65 22.05
CA GLU A 353 21.03 9.15 22.59
C GLU A 353 21.52 7.84 21.94
N PRO A 354 20.64 6.87 21.59
CA PRO A 354 21.08 5.71 20.84
C PRO A 354 21.64 6.04 19.45
N VAL A 355 21.07 7.04 18.76
CA VAL A 355 21.56 7.50 17.45
C VAL A 355 22.96 8.09 17.61
N GLU A 356 23.17 8.96 18.60
CA GLU A 356 24.50 9.52 18.88
C GLU A 356 25.54 8.43 19.21
N LYS A 357 25.17 7.39 19.97
CA LYS A 357 26.04 6.26 20.29
C LYS A 357 26.46 5.48 19.04
N ILE A 358 25.51 5.20 18.14
CA ILE A 358 25.78 4.48 16.88
C ILE A 358 26.72 5.32 16.00
N LEU A 359 26.44 6.61 15.83
CA LEU A 359 27.26 7.51 15.01
C LEU A 359 28.69 7.67 15.57
N ARG A 360 28.85 7.79 16.90
CA ARG A 360 30.17 7.78 17.55
C ARG A 360 30.91 6.45 17.41
N GLY A 361 30.17 5.36 17.35
CA GLY A 361 30.70 4.01 17.18
C GLY A 361 31.19 3.70 15.77
N PHE A 362 30.87 4.54 14.79
CA PHE A 362 31.31 4.36 13.40
C PHE A 362 32.82 4.54 13.27
N LYS A 363 33.48 3.53 12.72
CA LYS A 363 34.91 3.54 12.38
C LYS A 363 35.12 2.98 10.99
N ARG A 364 36.11 3.54 10.30
CA ARG A 364 36.53 3.13 8.97
C ARG A 364 37.94 2.55 9.06
N GLU A 365 38.10 1.32 8.57
CA GLU A 365 39.35 0.52 8.65
C GLU A 365 40.22 0.63 7.40
#